data_AF-A0A972FK36-F1
#
_entry.id   AF-A0A972FK36-F1
#
_cell.length_a   1.000
_cell.length_b   1.000
_cell.length_c   1.000
_cell.angle_alpha   90.00
_cell.angle_beta   90.00
_cell.angle_gamma   90.00
#
_symmetry.space_group_name_H-M   'P 1'
#
loop_
_entity.id
_entity.type
_entity.pdbx_description
1 polymer ?
#
loop_
_entity_poly.entity_id
_entity_poly.type
_entity_poly.pdbx_seq_one_letter_code
_entity_poly.pdbx_strand_id
1 'polypeptide(L)'
;MKLFVWLLIACPFFTHSQIVAEHKSTSVLDADVFLGYDNLGALYFTKDNAIFKSTEVRTVQYKNISLGKIERVDLQNPLNIVLLYPNFNTVVMLDNQLNETKKISFSDLSEPLMVTACGNASQNRLWIYNSITQQIGLLDYTKNSYKPITQQLSGKFVFYQTDFNNFYWMTDQRQLFVCDVFGKIRSLGKLPDFDAARITSDKTAIYLKDNMLRVIDLDTGESKSIETGKKSLSSFWYSPQNLTIFTDRGLSTYKIQLP
;
A
#
# COMPACT_ATOMS: atom_id res chain seq x y z
N MET A 1 -11.25 69.76 9.85
CA MET A 1 -10.66 68.62 10.60
C MET A 1 -11.19 67.34 9.95
N LYS A 2 -10.43 66.70 9.06
CA LYS A 2 -10.87 65.47 8.36
C LYS A 2 -10.40 64.26 9.16
N LEU A 3 -11.34 63.51 9.73
CA LEU A 3 -11.10 62.29 10.49
C LEU A 3 -10.84 61.15 9.49
N PHE A 4 -9.63 60.59 9.48
CA PHE A 4 -9.28 59.45 8.63
C PHE A 4 -9.47 58.17 9.46
N VAL A 5 -10.53 57.41 9.19
CA VAL A 5 -10.81 56.13 9.85
C VAL A 5 -10.02 55.04 9.10
N TRP A 6 -9.01 54.46 9.75
CA TRP A 6 -8.30 53.29 9.26
C TRP A 6 -9.15 52.04 9.54
N LEU A 7 -9.71 51.45 8.49
CA LEU A 7 -10.38 50.16 8.56
C LEU A 7 -9.32 49.05 8.65
N LEU A 8 -9.08 48.52 9.85
CA LEU A 8 -8.26 47.33 10.05
C LEU A 8 -9.00 46.12 9.49
N ILE A 9 -8.66 45.74 8.25
CA ILE A 9 -9.10 44.48 7.65
C ILE A 9 -8.32 43.38 8.36
N ALA A 10 -8.93 42.78 9.39
CA ALA A 10 -8.45 41.54 9.98
C ALA A 10 -8.64 40.42 8.97
N CYS A 11 -7.61 40.10 8.20
CA CYS A 11 -7.58 38.92 7.36
C CYS A 11 -7.53 37.70 8.29
N PRO A 12 -8.55 36.82 8.34
CA PRO A 12 -8.45 35.61 9.13
C PRO A 12 -7.33 34.76 8.52
N PHE A 13 -6.20 34.68 9.23
CA PHE A 13 -5.18 33.69 8.94
C PHE A 13 -5.78 32.31 9.21
N PHE A 14 -6.35 31.70 8.18
CA PHE A 14 -6.65 30.27 8.20
C PHE A 14 -5.32 29.53 8.26
N THR A 15 -4.83 29.28 9.48
CA THR A 15 -3.77 28.30 9.68
C THR A 15 -4.33 26.95 9.24
N HIS A 16 -3.96 26.51 8.05
CA HIS A 16 -4.22 25.14 7.65
C HIS A 16 -3.51 24.25 8.69
N SER A 17 -4.27 23.41 9.38
CA SER A 17 -3.71 22.46 10.35
C SER A 17 -2.75 21.54 9.60
N GLN A 18 -1.47 21.60 9.94
CA GLN A 18 -0.42 20.77 9.37
C GLN A 18 -0.01 19.67 10.34
N ILE A 19 0.43 18.53 9.80
CA ILE A 19 1.01 17.45 10.60
C ILE A 19 2.52 17.68 10.65
N VAL A 20 3.03 17.88 11.86
CA VAL A 20 4.46 18.04 12.13
C VAL A 20 5.14 16.68 12.02
N ALA A 21 6.17 16.58 11.19
CA ALA A 21 7.01 15.39 11.08
C ALA A 21 8.35 15.60 11.79
N GLU A 22 8.56 14.88 12.88
CA GLU A 22 9.81 14.91 13.64
C GLU A 22 10.83 13.98 12.98
N HIS A 23 11.90 14.53 12.40
CA HIS A 23 12.95 13.72 11.78
C HIS A 23 13.60 12.76 12.79
N LYS A 24 13.83 11.51 12.37
CA LYS A 24 14.47 10.47 13.20
C LYS A 24 15.79 9.99 12.62
N SER A 25 15.82 9.66 11.33
CA SER A 25 17.01 9.07 10.72
C SER A 25 17.03 9.25 9.21
N THR A 26 18.19 8.99 8.63
CA THR A 26 18.41 8.95 7.18
C THR A 26 19.40 7.84 6.88
N SER A 27 19.18 7.12 5.78
CA SER A 27 20.10 6.11 5.28
C SER A 27 20.16 6.15 3.76
N VAL A 28 21.30 5.74 3.21
CA VAL A 28 21.43 5.55 1.76
C VAL A 28 20.74 4.24 1.39
N LEU A 29 19.97 4.27 0.30
CA LEU A 29 19.40 3.08 -0.31
C LEU A 29 19.47 3.24 -1.82
N ASP A 30 20.15 2.31 -2.48
CA ASP A 30 20.19 2.20 -3.93
C ASP A 30 19.24 1.09 -4.36
N ALA A 31 18.03 1.47 -4.79
CA ALA A 31 16.92 0.58 -5.13
C ALA A 31 16.03 1.20 -6.21
N ASP A 32 15.34 0.34 -7.00
CA ASP A 32 14.35 0.80 -7.98
C ASP A 32 13.04 1.20 -7.28
N VAL A 33 12.62 0.40 -6.28
CA VAL A 33 11.40 0.65 -5.51
C VAL A 33 11.64 0.30 -4.04
N PHE A 34 11.43 1.26 -3.15
CA PHE A 34 11.29 0.99 -1.72
C PHE A 34 9.91 0.41 -1.41
N LEU A 35 9.87 -0.77 -0.79
CA LEU A 35 8.63 -1.50 -0.49
C LEU A 35 8.15 -1.27 0.94
N GLY A 36 9.05 -1.10 1.91
CA GLY A 36 8.70 -0.87 3.30
C GLY A 36 9.56 -1.62 4.30
N TYR A 37 9.06 -1.68 5.53
CA TYR A 37 9.63 -2.45 6.62
C TYR A 37 8.62 -3.47 7.15
N ASP A 38 9.12 -4.61 7.62
CA ASP A 38 8.32 -5.52 8.44
C ASP A 38 8.32 -5.12 9.93
N ASN A 39 7.51 -5.81 10.73
CA ASN A 39 7.44 -5.60 12.18
C ASN A 39 8.68 -6.07 12.95
N LEU A 40 9.62 -6.77 12.30
CA LEU A 40 10.91 -7.17 12.85
C LEU A 40 12.01 -6.17 12.49
N GLY A 41 11.69 -5.10 11.75
CA GLY A 41 12.62 -4.04 11.34
C GLY A 41 13.42 -4.34 10.08
N ALA A 42 13.14 -5.44 9.36
CA ALA A 42 13.81 -5.72 8.11
C ALA A 42 13.31 -4.77 7.00
N LEU A 43 14.24 -4.24 6.23
CA LEU A 43 14.02 -3.35 5.08
C LEU A 43 13.77 -4.19 3.82
N TYR A 44 12.73 -3.85 3.07
CA TYR A 44 12.40 -4.49 1.80
C TYR A 44 12.42 -3.48 0.65
N PHE A 45 12.99 -3.89 -0.47
CA PHE A 45 13.05 -3.10 -1.69
C PHE A 45 13.18 -4.01 -2.92
N THR A 46 12.91 -3.47 -4.10
CA THR A 46 13.22 -4.14 -5.37
C THR A 46 14.37 -3.44 -6.07
N LYS A 47 15.21 -4.25 -6.72
CA LYS A 47 16.28 -3.78 -7.60
C LYS A 47 16.54 -4.84 -8.66
N ASP A 48 16.71 -4.45 -9.92
CA ASP A 48 17.05 -5.36 -11.02
C ASP A 48 16.09 -6.57 -11.14
N ASN A 49 14.79 -6.32 -10.93
CA ASN A 49 13.72 -7.32 -10.90
C ASN A 49 13.92 -8.44 -9.86
N ALA A 50 14.61 -8.15 -8.77
CA ALA A 50 14.70 -9.00 -7.58
C ALA A 50 14.11 -8.26 -6.38
N ILE A 51 13.53 -9.01 -5.45
CA ILE A 51 13.19 -8.49 -4.12
C ILE A 51 14.36 -8.75 -3.18
N PHE A 52 14.73 -7.72 -2.42
CA PHE A 52 15.76 -7.77 -1.40
C PHE A 52 15.12 -7.60 -0.03
N LYS A 53 15.69 -8.31 0.95
CA LYS A 53 15.44 -8.12 2.38
C LYS A 53 16.77 -7.84 3.07
N SER A 54 16.89 -6.69 3.68
CA SER A 54 18.08 -6.25 4.41
C SER A 54 17.78 -6.11 5.90
N THR A 55 18.67 -6.66 6.73
CA THR A 55 18.74 -6.39 8.18
C THR A 55 20.10 -5.77 8.50
N GLU A 56 20.38 -5.50 9.78
CA GLU A 56 21.71 -5.07 10.22
C GLU A 56 22.79 -6.14 10.00
N VAL A 57 22.40 -7.42 9.96
CA VAL A 57 23.33 -8.55 9.94
C VAL A 57 23.54 -9.09 8.52
N ARG A 58 22.49 -9.13 7.70
CA ARG A 58 22.56 -9.72 6.36
C ARG A 58 21.56 -9.11 5.39
N THR A 59 21.90 -9.22 4.11
CA THR A 59 20.98 -9.00 3.00
C THR A 59 20.77 -10.32 2.27
N VAL A 60 19.51 -10.66 2.00
CA VAL A 60 19.11 -11.80 1.17
C VAL A 60 18.24 -11.30 0.02
N GLN A 61 18.15 -12.08 -1.05
CA GLN A 61 17.35 -11.72 -2.23
C GLN A 61 16.63 -12.94 -2.81
N TYR A 62 15.52 -12.67 -3.50
CA TYR A 62 14.84 -13.61 -4.38
C TYR A 62 14.66 -13.00 -5.76
N LYS A 63 14.96 -13.78 -6.80
CA LYS A 63 14.79 -13.39 -8.20
C LYS A 63 14.24 -14.57 -8.98
N ASN A 64 13.22 -14.32 -9.79
CA ASN A 64 12.66 -15.31 -10.69
C ASN A 64 12.49 -14.72 -12.09
N ILE A 65 13.46 -14.97 -12.96
CA ILE A 65 13.51 -14.39 -14.31
C ILE A 65 12.38 -14.93 -15.18
N SER A 66 11.99 -16.20 -15.00
CA SER A 66 10.98 -16.84 -15.86
C SER A 66 9.57 -16.34 -15.61
N LEU A 67 9.29 -15.69 -14.47
CA LEU A 67 7.99 -15.09 -14.15
C LEU A 67 7.93 -13.60 -14.51
N GLY A 68 8.96 -13.04 -15.13
CA GLY A 68 8.98 -11.62 -15.51
C GLY A 68 8.98 -10.70 -14.30
N LYS A 69 8.29 -9.55 -14.41
CA LYS A 69 8.31 -8.49 -13.40
C LYS A 69 7.40 -8.80 -12.20
N ILE A 70 7.91 -8.59 -11.00
CA ILE A 70 7.09 -8.57 -9.78
C ILE A 70 6.17 -7.34 -9.84
N GLU A 71 4.86 -7.55 -9.89
CA GLU A 71 3.91 -6.42 -9.93
C GLU A 71 3.53 -5.98 -8.51
N ARG A 72 3.37 -6.94 -7.59
CA ARG A 72 2.92 -6.67 -6.22
C ARG A 72 3.69 -7.51 -5.22
N VAL A 73 4.00 -6.87 -4.10
CA VAL A 73 4.62 -7.50 -2.93
C VAL A 73 3.73 -7.23 -1.72
N ASP A 74 3.32 -8.29 -1.04
CA ASP A 74 2.66 -8.21 0.25
C ASP A 74 3.67 -8.57 1.35
N LEU A 75 3.96 -7.60 2.22
CA LEU A 75 4.89 -7.72 3.34
C LEU A 75 4.17 -7.88 4.69
N GLN A 76 2.85 -8.11 4.68
CA GLN A 76 2.04 -8.08 5.88
C GLN A 76 2.39 -9.22 6.86
N ASN A 77 2.73 -10.39 6.31
CA ASN A 77 3.25 -11.51 7.08
C ASN A 77 4.74 -11.70 6.75
N PRO A 78 5.67 -11.35 7.66
CA PRO A 78 7.11 -11.49 7.42
C PRO A 78 7.56 -12.96 7.29
N LEU A 79 6.71 -13.90 7.70
CA LEU A 79 6.93 -15.34 7.57
C LEU A 79 6.30 -15.93 6.29
N ASN A 80 5.49 -15.13 5.59
CA ASN A 80 4.83 -15.51 4.33
C ASN A 80 4.73 -14.29 3.41
N ILE A 81 5.84 -13.94 2.77
CA ILE A 81 5.89 -12.81 1.83
C ILE A 81 5.26 -13.27 0.52
N VAL A 82 4.32 -12.51 -0.02
CA VAL A 82 3.58 -12.89 -1.23
C VAL A 82 4.00 -12.00 -2.40
N LEU A 83 4.41 -12.62 -3.50
CA LEU A 83 4.79 -11.98 -4.75
C LEU A 83 3.77 -12.36 -5.85
N LEU A 84 3.10 -11.36 -6.43
CA LEU A 84 2.18 -11.57 -7.56
C LEU A 84 2.88 -11.28 -8.89
N TYR A 85 2.77 -12.24 -9.81
CA TYR A 85 3.21 -12.16 -11.20
C TYR A 85 1.98 -12.30 -12.12
N PRO A 86 1.22 -11.21 -12.35
CA PRO A 86 -0.06 -11.30 -13.05
C PRO A 86 0.09 -11.71 -14.53
N ASN A 87 1.20 -11.34 -15.19
CA ASN A 87 1.48 -11.75 -16.57
C ASN A 87 1.64 -13.26 -16.75
N PHE A 88 2.02 -13.96 -15.67
CA PHE A 88 2.14 -15.42 -15.61
C PHE A 88 1.02 -16.04 -14.80
N ASN A 89 0.02 -15.24 -14.40
CA ASN A 89 -1.10 -15.65 -13.56
C ASN A 89 -0.64 -16.53 -12.39
N THR A 90 0.44 -16.10 -11.72
CA THR A 90 1.16 -16.90 -10.72
C THR A 90 1.41 -16.09 -9.46
N VAL A 91 1.31 -16.75 -8.31
CA VAL A 91 1.75 -16.23 -7.02
C VAL A 91 2.89 -17.09 -6.46
N VAL A 92 3.90 -16.42 -5.91
CA VAL A 92 5.00 -17.05 -5.17
C VAL A 92 4.93 -16.59 -3.72
N MET A 93 5.00 -17.54 -2.80
CA MET A 93 5.13 -17.31 -1.36
C MET A 93 6.56 -17.60 -0.93
N LEU A 94 7.11 -16.71 -0.11
CA LEU A 94 8.47 -16.83 0.42
C LEU A 94 8.47 -16.86 1.95
N ASP A 95 9.43 -17.60 2.53
CA ASP A 95 9.71 -17.54 3.96
C ASP A 95 10.45 -16.23 4.35
N ASN A 96 10.76 -16.10 5.64
CA ASN A 96 11.48 -14.94 6.16
C ASN A 96 12.95 -14.82 5.70
N GLN A 97 13.48 -15.79 4.98
CA GLN A 97 14.81 -15.78 4.36
C GLN A 97 14.74 -15.58 2.84
N LEU A 98 13.53 -15.32 2.32
CA LEU A 98 13.22 -15.22 0.90
C LEU A 98 13.36 -16.53 0.10
N ASN A 99 13.29 -17.70 0.77
CA ASN A 99 13.19 -18.98 0.07
C ASN A 99 11.76 -19.22 -0.41
N GLU A 100 11.59 -19.77 -1.62
CA GLU A 100 10.28 -20.18 -2.15
C GLU A 100 9.69 -21.30 -1.29
N THR A 101 8.59 -21.02 -0.61
CA THR A 101 7.84 -22.00 0.18
C THR A 101 6.71 -22.62 -0.63
N LYS A 102 6.10 -21.84 -1.51
CA LYS A 102 5.04 -22.30 -2.38
C LYS A 102 4.92 -21.42 -3.63
N LYS A 103 4.56 -22.05 -4.73
CA LYS A 103 4.22 -21.39 -5.99
C LYS A 103 2.91 -21.96 -6.50
N ILE A 104 1.99 -21.08 -6.90
CA ILE A 104 0.69 -21.46 -7.43
C ILE A 104 0.51 -20.74 -8.77
N SER A 105 0.39 -21.52 -9.83
CA SER A 105 -0.22 -21.06 -11.09
C SER A 105 -1.73 -21.08 -10.89
N PHE A 106 -2.38 -19.94 -11.00
CA PHE A 106 -3.83 -19.85 -10.86
C PHE A 106 -4.57 -20.51 -12.02
N SER A 107 -3.88 -20.73 -13.14
CA SER A 107 -4.39 -21.48 -14.29
C SER A 107 -4.45 -22.98 -14.03
N ASP A 108 -3.69 -23.49 -13.05
CA ASP A 108 -3.58 -24.92 -12.75
C ASP A 108 -4.53 -25.35 -11.61
N LEU A 109 -5.32 -24.42 -11.08
CA LEU A 109 -6.37 -24.73 -10.11
C LEU A 109 -7.49 -25.55 -10.78
N SER A 110 -8.23 -26.33 -9.98
CA SER A 110 -9.38 -27.11 -10.48
C SER A 110 -10.42 -26.23 -11.18
N GLU A 111 -10.58 -25.00 -10.67
CA GLU A 111 -11.30 -23.92 -11.32
C GLU A 111 -10.29 -22.80 -11.61
N PRO A 112 -9.81 -22.67 -12.86
CA PRO A 112 -8.83 -21.65 -13.23
C PRO A 112 -9.32 -20.24 -12.92
N LEU A 113 -8.44 -19.41 -12.35
CA LEU A 113 -8.71 -18.01 -12.02
C LEU A 113 -7.83 -17.09 -12.86
N MET A 114 -8.30 -15.88 -13.15
CA MET A 114 -7.46 -14.81 -13.70
C MET A 114 -7.22 -13.76 -12.62
N VAL A 115 -6.04 -13.79 -12.00
CA VAL A 115 -5.78 -13.01 -10.78
C VAL A 115 -5.03 -11.73 -11.12
N THR A 116 -5.64 -10.59 -10.78
CA THR A 116 -5.04 -9.25 -10.99
C THR A 116 -4.79 -8.49 -9.69
N ALA A 117 -5.33 -8.96 -8.57
CA ALA A 117 -4.96 -8.50 -7.24
C ALA A 117 -4.92 -9.67 -6.26
N CYS A 118 -3.89 -9.66 -5.42
CA CYS A 118 -3.62 -10.69 -4.42
C CYS A 118 -2.95 -10.08 -3.19
N GLY A 119 -3.16 -10.69 -2.03
CA GLY A 119 -2.51 -10.33 -0.77
C GLY A 119 -2.74 -11.38 0.31
N ASN A 120 -2.01 -11.29 1.42
CA ASN A 120 -2.21 -12.16 2.57
C ASN A 120 -3.58 -11.93 3.20
N ALA A 121 -4.27 -13.02 3.54
CA ALA A 121 -5.47 -13.01 4.36
C ALA A 121 -5.25 -13.90 5.61
N SER A 122 -6.15 -13.78 6.59
CA SER A 122 -6.14 -14.62 7.78
C SER A 122 -6.32 -16.12 7.45
N GLN A 123 -5.81 -16.98 8.33
CA GLN A 123 -6.02 -18.44 8.30
C GLN A 123 -5.43 -19.16 7.07
N ASN A 124 -4.19 -18.87 6.70
CA ASN A 124 -3.52 -19.48 5.54
C ASN A 124 -4.29 -19.31 4.23
N ARG A 125 -4.84 -18.11 4.01
CA ARG A 125 -5.55 -17.75 2.80
C ARG A 125 -4.88 -16.58 2.11
N LEU A 126 -5.10 -16.49 0.80
CA LEU A 126 -4.83 -15.30 0.03
C LEU A 126 -6.15 -14.62 -0.32
N TRP A 127 -6.17 -13.32 -0.18
CA TRP A 127 -7.11 -12.48 -0.91
C TRP A 127 -6.88 -12.64 -2.40
N ILE A 128 -7.94 -12.82 -3.18
CA ILE A 128 -7.87 -12.94 -4.64
C ILE A 128 -8.98 -12.10 -5.26
N TYR A 129 -8.62 -11.24 -6.20
CA TYR A 129 -9.58 -10.65 -7.14
C TYR A 129 -9.46 -11.37 -8.49
N ASN A 130 -10.53 -12.06 -8.88
CA ASN A 130 -10.63 -12.71 -10.19
C ASN A 130 -11.19 -11.69 -11.20
N SER A 131 -10.40 -11.27 -12.17
CA SER A 131 -10.81 -10.27 -13.16
C SER A 131 -11.82 -10.79 -14.19
N ILE A 132 -11.97 -12.12 -14.35
CA ILE A 132 -13.00 -12.70 -15.23
C ILE A 132 -14.37 -12.56 -14.59
N THR A 133 -14.53 -13.05 -13.35
CA THR A 133 -15.82 -12.98 -12.65
C THR A 133 -16.05 -11.64 -11.94
N GLN A 134 -15.00 -10.80 -11.86
CA GLN A 134 -14.96 -9.53 -11.14
C GLN A 134 -15.38 -9.69 -9.67
N GLN A 135 -14.98 -10.79 -9.03
CA GLN A 135 -15.27 -11.07 -7.64
C GLN A 135 -14.00 -11.06 -6.79
N ILE A 136 -14.16 -10.64 -5.54
CA ILE A 136 -13.17 -10.87 -4.50
C ILE A 136 -13.52 -12.19 -3.80
N GLY A 137 -12.51 -12.99 -3.53
CA GLY A 137 -12.61 -14.26 -2.82
C GLY A 137 -11.36 -14.58 -2.01
N LEU A 138 -11.39 -15.75 -1.41
CA LEU A 138 -10.33 -16.27 -0.56
C LEU A 138 -9.85 -17.61 -1.11
N LEU A 139 -8.54 -17.70 -1.37
CA LEU A 139 -7.87 -18.94 -1.75
C LEU A 139 -7.18 -19.54 -0.53
N ASP A 140 -7.67 -20.68 -0.03
CA ASP A 140 -6.95 -21.50 0.95
C ASP A 140 -5.79 -22.17 0.23
N TYR A 141 -4.58 -21.65 0.45
CA TYR A 141 -3.38 -22.16 -0.21
C TYR A 141 -2.87 -23.45 0.40
N THR A 142 -3.46 -24.00 1.47
CA THR A 142 -3.13 -25.36 1.93
C THR A 142 -3.91 -26.42 1.16
N LYS A 143 -5.15 -26.08 0.77
CA LYS A 143 -6.07 -26.95 0.03
C LYS A 143 -6.16 -26.66 -1.45
N ASN A 144 -5.56 -25.55 -1.91
CA ASN A 144 -5.73 -24.99 -3.26
C ASN A 144 -7.21 -24.78 -3.63
N SER A 145 -8.03 -24.38 -2.66
CA SER A 145 -9.47 -24.19 -2.87
C SER A 145 -9.83 -22.70 -2.81
N TYR A 146 -10.44 -22.19 -3.88
CA TYR A 146 -10.92 -20.82 -3.96
C TYR A 146 -12.40 -20.73 -3.58
N LYS A 147 -12.78 -19.68 -2.86
CA LYS A 147 -14.17 -19.35 -2.54
C LYS A 147 -14.43 -17.87 -2.83
N PRO A 148 -15.28 -17.50 -3.81
CA PRO A 148 -15.73 -16.12 -3.95
C PRO A 148 -16.57 -15.73 -2.72
N ILE A 149 -16.39 -14.49 -2.24
CA ILE A 149 -17.15 -13.97 -1.09
C ILE A 149 -18.00 -12.75 -1.45
N THR A 150 -17.72 -12.11 -2.59
CA THR A 150 -18.54 -10.99 -3.09
C THR A 150 -19.41 -11.43 -4.26
N GLN A 151 -20.46 -10.66 -4.49
CA GLN A 151 -21.10 -10.60 -5.81
C GLN A 151 -20.14 -9.99 -6.84
N GLN A 152 -20.51 -10.05 -8.12
CA GLN A 152 -19.78 -9.35 -9.18
C GLN A 152 -19.67 -7.87 -8.85
N LEU A 153 -18.44 -7.34 -8.89
CA LEU A 153 -18.12 -5.95 -8.60
C LEU A 153 -18.07 -5.14 -9.89
N SER A 154 -18.45 -3.87 -9.81
CA SER A 154 -18.41 -2.94 -10.93
C SER A 154 -17.18 -2.05 -10.91
N GLY A 155 -16.77 -1.58 -12.09
CA GLY A 155 -15.66 -0.64 -12.25
C GLY A 155 -14.29 -1.32 -12.34
N LYS A 156 -13.32 -0.61 -12.91
CA LYS A 156 -11.95 -1.11 -13.05
C LYS A 156 -11.16 -0.78 -11.79
N PHE A 157 -10.47 -1.77 -11.23
CA PHE A 157 -9.58 -1.52 -10.09
C PHE A 157 -8.36 -0.75 -10.56
N VAL A 158 -8.08 0.39 -9.93
CA VAL A 158 -6.90 1.24 -10.20
C VAL A 158 -5.92 1.26 -9.03
N PHE A 159 -6.37 0.82 -7.86
CA PHE A 159 -5.55 0.67 -6.66
C PHE A 159 -6.18 -0.40 -5.77
N TYR A 160 -5.35 -1.12 -5.03
CA TYR A 160 -5.81 -2.00 -3.97
C TYR A 160 -4.78 -2.07 -2.84
N GLN A 161 -5.24 -2.43 -1.65
CA GLN A 161 -4.42 -2.74 -0.48
C GLN A 161 -5.14 -3.84 0.31
N THR A 162 -4.40 -4.72 0.96
CA THR A 162 -4.97 -5.77 1.81
C THR A 162 -4.40 -5.68 3.21
N ASP A 163 -5.22 -6.08 4.17
CA ASP A 163 -4.75 -6.58 5.46
C ASP A 163 -5.30 -8.00 5.70
N PHE A 164 -5.15 -8.53 6.92
CA PHE A 164 -5.48 -9.93 7.22
C PHE A 164 -6.99 -10.18 7.17
N ASN A 165 -7.78 -9.12 7.33
CA ASN A 165 -9.22 -9.16 7.49
C ASN A 165 -9.96 -8.31 6.46
N ASN A 166 -9.28 -7.39 5.76
CA ASN A 166 -9.88 -6.46 4.84
C ASN A 166 -9.19 -6.44 3.47
N PHE A 167 -10.00 -6.34 2.42
CA PHE A 167 -9.57 -6.01 1.07
C PHE A 167 -10.07 -4.61 0.73
N TYR A 168 -9.14 -3.68 0.49
CA TYR A 168 -9.43 -2.33 0.04
C TYR A 168 -9.19 -2.21 -1.45
N TRP A 169 -10.10 -1.55 -2.17
CA TRP A 169 -9.91 -1.26 -3.58
C TRP A 169 -10.50 0.08 -3.98
N MET A 170 -9.89 0.71 -4.98
CA MET A 170 -10.38 1.92 -5.59
C MET A 170 -10.74 1.67 -7.03
N THR A 171 -11.91 2.17 -7.45
CA THR A 171 -12.34 2.12 -8.85
C THR A 171 -11.77 3.27 -9.67
N ASP A 172 -11.92 3.20 -10.99
CA ASP A 172 -11.55 4.24 -11.94
C ASP A 172 -12.30 5.57 -11.71
N GLN A 173 -13.45 5.55 -11.02
CA GLN A 173 -14.16 6.75 -10.55
C GLN A 173 -13.62 7.32 -9.22
N ARG A 174 -12.48 6.80 -8.74
CA ARG A 174 -11.80 7.18 -7.49
C ARG A 174 -12.60 6.90 -6.21
N GLN A 175 -13.62 6.05 -6.29
CA GLN A 175 -14.37 5.61 -5.12
C GLN A 175 -13.60 4.47 -4.43
N LEU A 176 -13.33 4.65 -3.14
CA LEU A 176 -12.65 3.66 -2.29
C LEU A 176 -13.68 2.81 -1.56
N PHE A 177 -13.46 1.51 -1.59
CA PHE A 177 -14.27 0.51 -0.92
C PHE A 177 -13.41 -0.41 -0.07
N VAL A 178 -14.05 -1.07 0.89
CA VAL A 178 -13.49 -2.16 1.68
C VAL A 178 -14.47 -3.32 1.73
N CYS A 179 -13.97 -4.55 1.71
CA CYS A 179 -14.74 -5.73 2.10
C CYS A 179 -14.01 -6.54 3.17
N ASP A 180 -14.76 -7.08 4.12
CA ASP A 180 -14.21 -8.00 5.12
C ASP A 180 -14.18 -9.46 4.62
N VAL A 181 -13.63 -10.37 5.43
CA VAL A 181 -13.54 -11.82 5.14
C VAL A 181 -14.89 -12.51 4.94
N PHE A 182 -16.01 -11.86 5.29
CA PHE A 182 -17.37 -12.36 5.06
C PHE A 182 -18.00 -11.78 3.80
N GLY A 183 -17.28 -10.91 3.07
CA GLY A 183 -17.75 -10.27 1.84
C GLY A 183 -18.62 -9.04 2.09
N LYS A 184 -18.67 -8.51 3.31
CA LYS A 184 -19.44 -7.29 3.60
C LYS A 184 -18.71 -6.07 3.05
N ILE A 185 -19.31 -5.45 2.04
CA ILE A 185 -18.75 -4.28 1.35
C ILE A 185 -19.20 -2.98 2.04
N ARG A 186 -18.28 -2.02 2.19
CA ARG A 186 -18.56 -0.64 2.59
C ARG A 186 -17.82 0.32 1.66
N SER A 187 -18.45 1.46 1.38
CA SER A 187 -17.78 2.60 0.78
C SER A 187 -17.05 3.39 1.87
N LEU A 188 -15.81 3.80 1.61
CA LEU A 188 -15.02 4.62 2.53
C LEU A 188 -14.94 6.09 2.11
N GLY A 189 -15.26 6.42 0.87
CA GLY A 189 -15.16 7.79 0.36
C GLY A 189 -14.38 7.84 -0.95
N LYS A 190 -13.77 8.99 -1.25
CA LYS A 190 -12.95 9.17 -2.46
C LYS A 190 -11.52 9.54 -2.08
N LEU A 191 -10.57 9.03 -2.85
CA LEU A 191 -9.20 9.51 -2.83
C LEU A 191 -8.95 10.43 -4.03
N PRO A 192 -8.23 11.55 -3.84
CA PRO A 192 -7.72 12.35 -4.95
C PRO A 192 -6.82 11.54 -5.88
N ASP A 193 -6.41 12.15 -7.00
CA ASP A 193 -5.32 11.58 -7.79
C ASP A 193 -4.02 11.54 -6.98
N PHE A 194 -3.23 10.48 -7.14
CA PHE A 194 -2.00 10.27 -6.37
C PHE A 194 -0.94 9.52 -7.18
N ASP A 195 0.32 9.76 -6.82
CA ASP A 195 1.47 9.03 -7.33
C ASP A 195 1.75 7.80 -6.43
N ALA A 196 1.47 7.91 -5.13
CA ALA A 196 1.45 6.80 -4.19
C ALA A 196 0.40 7.04 -3.09
N ALA A 197 -0.24 5.99 -2.59
CA ALA A 197 -1.20 6.07 -1.49
C ALA A 197 -1.10 4.86 -0.57
N ARG A 198 -1.51 5.06 0.68
CA ARG A 198 -1.59 4.02 1.69
C ARG A 198 -2.78 4.27 2.60
N ILE A 199 -3.63 3.26 2.73
CA ILE A 199 -4.76 3.28 3.65
C ILE A 199 -4.22 2.92 5.03
N THR A 200 -4.46 3.77 6.02
CA THR A 200 -3.97 3.59 7.38
C THR A 200 -5.06 3.08 8.32
N SER A 201 -6.32 3.37 8.00
CA SER A 201 -7.52 2.86 8.65
C SER A 201 -8.72 3.02 7.70
N ASP A 202 -9.89 2.51 8.10
CA ASP A 202 -11.16 2.75 7.38
C ASP A 202 -11.53 4.26 7.28
N LYS A 203 -10.88 5.14 8.06
CA LYS A 203 -11.14 6.58 8.09
C LYS A 203 -10.02 7.44 7.54
N THR A 204 -8.82 6.91 7.40
CA THR A 204 -7.64 7.74 7.15
C THR A 204 -6.72 7.09 6.13
N ALA A 205 -6.28 7.89 5.16
CA ALA A 205 -5.24 7.50 4.22
C ALA A 205 -4.15 8.57 4.14
N ILE A 206 -2.95 8.14 3.75
CA ILE A 206 -1.85 9.03 3.37
C ILE A 206 -1.71 8.91 1.85
N TYR A 207 -1.52 10.03 1.17
CA TYR A 207 -1.21 10.04 -0.26
C TYR A 207 -0.10 11.03 -0.59
N LEU A 208 0.64 10.71 -1.63
CA LEU A 208 1.67 11.51 -2.27
C LEU A 208 1.13 11.99 -3.60
N LYS A 209 1.16 13.30 -3.84
CA LYS A 209 0.91 13.89 -5.15
C LYS A 209 1.77 15.12 -5.34
N ASP A 210 2.43 15.23 -6.50
CA ASP A 210 3.25 16.39 -6.87
C ASP A 210 4.29 16.73 -5.77
N ASN A 211 4.97 15.70 -5.27
CA ASN A 211 5.97 15.80 -4.21
C ASN A 211 5.43 16.27 -2.84
N MET A 212 4.11 16.32 -2.65
CA MET A 212 3.46 16.69 -1.38
C MET A 212 2.78 15.48 -0.73
N LEU A 213 3.14 15.21 0.52
CA LEU A 213 2.45 14.22 1.35
C LEU A 213 1.28 14.87 2.06
N ARG A 214 0.13 14.19 2.02
CA ARG A 214 -1.10 14.62 2.68
C ARG A 214 -1.76 13.45 3.39
N VAL A 215 -2.38 13.74 4.52
CA VAL A 215 -3.32 12.86 5.21
C VAL A 215 -4.72 13.30 4.83
N ILE A 216 -5.58 12.36 4.46
CA ILE A 216 -6.99 12.61 4.17
C ILE A 216 -7.87 11.84 5.14
N ASP A 217 -8.87 12.54 5.67
CA ASP A 217 -10.01 11.94 6.33
C ASP A 217 -11.01 11.46 5.25
N LEU A 218 -11.29 10.17 5.23
CA LEU A 218 -12.06 9.53 4.17
C LEU A 218 -13.58 9.80 4.30
N ASP A 219 -14.05 10.07 5.52
CA ASP A 219 -15.46 10.40 5.79
C ASP A 219 -15.81 11.81 5.26
N THR A 220 -14.92 12.78 5.47
CA THR A 220 -15.12 14.20 5.14
C THR A 220 -14.47 14.64 3.83
N GLY A 221 -13.43 13.93 3.38
CA GLY A 221 -12.58 14.31 2.26
C GLY A 221 -11.57 15.42 2.60
N GLU A 222 -11.51 15.90 3.84
CA GLU A 222 -10.58 16.95 4.25
C GLU A 222 -9.14 16.43 4.29
N SER A 223 -8.19 17.24 3.79
CA SER A 223 -6.77 16.88 3.73
C SER A 223 -5.89 17.83 4.54
N LYS A 224 -4.89 17.29 5.23
CA LYS A 224 -3.81 18.02 5.92
C LYS A 224 -2.46 17.66 5.35
N SER A 225 -1.62 18.66 5.09
CA SER A 225 -0.25 18.43 4.60
C SER A 225 0.66 17.88 5.71
N ILE A 226 1.56 16.97 5.34
CA ILE A 226 2.67 16.51 6.18
C ILE A 226 3.94 17.21 5.70
N GLU A 227 4.50 18.10 6.51
CA GLU A 227 5.73 18.81 6.17
C GLU A 227 6.97 18.03 6.58
N THR A 228 7.81 17.68 5.61
CA THR A 228 9.01 16.84 5.82
C THR A 228 10.30 17.54 5.42
N GLY A 229 10.19 18.66 4.69
CA GLY A 229 11.32 19.38 4.09
C GLY A 229 12.02 18.65 2.94
N LYS A 230 11.54 17.45 2.54
CA LYS A 230 12.15 16.64 1.48
C LYS A 230 11.63 17.05 0.10
N LYS A 231 12.48 16.85 -0.90
CA LYS A 231 12.19 17.04 -2.32
C LYS A 231 12.42 15.72 -3.05
N SER A 232 11.83 15.58 -4.24
CA SER A 232 11.99 14.40 -5.10
C SER A 232 11.52 13.08 -4.46
N LEU A 233 10.36 13.12 -3.78
CA LEU A 233 9.72 11.96 -3.18
C LEU A 233 9.28 10.99 -4.27
N SER A 234 9.79 9.76 -4.20
CA SER A 234 9.44 8.68 -5.15
C SER A 234 8.37 7.74 -4.56
N SER A 235 8.51 7.38 -3.28
CA SER A 235 7.51 6.59 -2.56
C SER A 235 7.61 6.85 -1.06
N PHE A 236 6.67 6.28 -0.29
CA PHE A 236 6.71 6.32 1.16
C PHE A 236 6.16 5.02 1.74
N TRP A 237 6.54 4.76 2.99
CA TRP A 237 5.98 3.71 3.82
C TRP A 237 5.51 4.29 5.14
N TYR A 238 4.38 3.81 5.62
CA TYR A 238 3.89 4.15 6.95
C TYR A 238 3.66 2.88 7.75
N SER A 239 4.33 2.79 8.89
CA SER A 239 3.98 1.94 10.02
C SER A 239 3.53 2.85 11.17
N PRO A 240 2.76 2.37 12.16
CA PRO A 240 2.20 3.24 13.20
C PRO A 240 3.25 4.22 13.77
N GLN A 241 2.93 5.52 13.68
CA GLN A 241 3.77 6.67 14.05
C GLN A 241 5.05 6.89 13.23
N ASN A 242 5.45 6.00 12.33
CA ASN A 242 6.70 6.11 11.56
C ASN A 242 6.40 6.25 10.07
N LEU A 243 6.71 7.42 9.52
CA LEU A 243 6.68 7.71 8.09
C LEU A 243 8.10 7.64 7.54
N THR A 244 8.36 6.69 6.64
CA THR A 244 9.61 6.63 5.88
C THR A 244 9.38 7.09 4.46
N ILE A 245 10.25 7.97 3.98
CA ILE A 245 10.19 8.57 2.64
C ILE A 245 11.39 8.08 1.85
N PHE A 246 11.15 7.65 0.62
CA PHE A 246 12.19 7.27 -0.33
C PHE A 246 12.38 8.35 -1.39
N THR A 247 13.65 8.70 -1.60
CA THR A 247 14.13 9.70 -2.57
C THR A 247 15.33 9.14 -3.32
N ASP A 248 15.79 9.86 -4.34
CA ASP A 248 17.05 9.60 -5.05
C ASP A 248 18.29 9.49 -4.13
N ARG A 249 18.24 10.10 -2.94
CA ARG A 249 19.31 10.07 -1.93
C ARG A 249 19.17 8.95 -0.91
N GLY A 250 18.11 8.14 -0.98
CA GLY A 250 17.81 7.07 -0.04
C GLY A 250 16.59 7.37 0.85
N LEU A 251 16.62 6.85 2.08
CA LEU A 251 15.49 6.84 3.00
C LEU A 251 15.60 7.96 4.04
N SER A 252 14.47 8.52 4.45
CA SER A 252 14.36 9.43 5.59
C SER A 252 13.13 9.09 6.41
N THR A 253 13.34 8.82 7.70
CA THR A 253 12.29 8.39 8.63
C THR A 253 11.91 9.52 9.56
N TYR A 254 10.60 9.67 9.77
CA TYR A 254 9.99 10.69 10.60
C TYR A 254 9.00 10.05 11.56
N LYS A 255 8.91 10.61 12.76
CA LYS A 255 7.79 10.37 13.67
C LYS A 255 6.67 11.34 13.34
N ILE A 256 5.47 10.83 13.09
CA ILE A 256 4.26 11.62 12.85
C ILE A 256 3.12 11.14 13.75
N GLN A 257 2.20 12.04 14.07
CA GLN A 257 0.96 11.70 14.74
C GLN A 257 -0.20 12.00 13.79
N LEU A 258 -0.90 10.94 13.38
CA LEU A 258 -2.13 11.08 12.61
C LEU A 258 -3.27 11.55 13.55
N PRO A 259 -4.24 12.32 13.04
CA PRO A 259 -5.41 12.76 13.80
C PRO A 259 -6.29 11.59 14.26
#